data_AF-A0A1G3RMN3-F1
#
_entry.id   AF-A0A1G3RMN3-F1
#
_cell.length_a   1.000
_cell.length_b   1.000
_cell.length_c   1.000
_cell.angle_alpha   90.00
_cell.angle_beta   90.00
_cell.angle_gamma   90.00
#
_symmetry.space_group_name_H-M   'P 1'
#
loop_
_entity.id
_entity.type
_entity.pdbx_description
1 polymer ?
#
loop_
_entity_poly.entity_id
_entity_poly.type
_entity_poly.pdbx_seq_one_letter_code
_entity_poly.pdbx_strand_id
1 'polypeptide(L)'
;MNPSRSVQNYALQDYQPEKERFQKISIQNWTRVSSRKLEQLPPLHKDPFDRLHVEQALVESFVIATKDPRICAYPDLDILWN
;
A
#
# COMPACT_ATOMS: atom_id res chain seq x y z
N MET A 1 -2.34 48.89 -30.30
CA MET A 1 -3.22 47.82 -30.82
C MET A 1 -2.38 46.61 -31.18
N ASN A 2 -2.46 45.55 -30.39
CA ASN A 2 -1.97 44.20 -30.68
C ASN A 2 -2.74 43.27 -29.73
N PRO A 3 -3.40 42.20 -30.21
CA PRO A 3 -4.51 41.60 -29.49
C PRO A 3 -4.03 40.64 -28.40
N SER A 4 -4.81 40.60 -27.32
CA SER A 4 -4.72 39.68 -26.20
C SER A 4 -4.51 38.24 -26.69
N ARG A 5 -3.32 37.68 -26.46
CA ARG A 5 -3.10 36.24 -26.55
C ARG A 5 -3.83 35.60 -25.37
N SER A 6 -5.03 35.14 -25.67
CA SER A 6 -5.79 34.17 -24.90
C SER A 6 -4.86 33.08 -24.38
N VAL A 7 -4.78 32.97 -23.06
CA VAL A 7 -4.20 31.84 -22.34
C VAL A 7 -4.87 30.58 -22.90
N GLN A 8 -4.09 29.80 -23.65
CA GLN A 8 -4.54 28.51 -24.14
C GLN A 8 -4.79 27.62 -22.91
N ASN A 9 -6.05 27.20 -22.74
CA ASN A 9 -6.46 26.18 -21.80
C ASN A 9 -5.71 24.89 -22.12
N TYR A 10 -4.62 24.63 -21.40
CA TYR A 10 -4.07 23.29 -21.31
C TYR A 10 -5.04 22.48 -20.45
N ALA A 11 -5.83 21.63 -21.11
CA ALA A 11 -6.69 20.67 -20.45
C ALA A 11 -5.83 19.72 -19.60
N LEU A 12 -5.64 20.06 -18.33
CA LEU A 12 -5.18 19.16 -17.28
C LEU A 12 -6.36 18.29 -16.80
N GLN A 13 -7.14 17.73 -17.72
CA GLN A 13 -8.35 16.99 -17.34
C GLN A 13 -8.17 15.48 -17.30
N ASP A 14 -7.09 14.93 -17.86
CA ASP A 14 -6.89 13.47 -17.90
C ASP A 14 -5.51 12.99 -17.43
N TYR A 15 -4.69 13.84 -16.79
CA TYR A 15 -3.42 13.39 -16.21
C TYR A 15 -3.65 12.83 -14.79
N GLN A 16 -3.70 11.50 -14.69
CA GLN A 16 -3.77 10.72 -13.44
C GLN A 16 -2.53 9.80 -13.33
N PRO A 17 -1.29 10.32 -13.28
CA PRO A 17 -0.07 9.52 -13.24
C PRO A 17 0.03 8.63 -11.99
N GLU A 18 -0.67 8.98 -10.92
CA GLU A 18 -0.56 8.31 -9.62
C GLU A 18 -1.28 6.96 -9.56
N LYS A 19 -2.17 6.65 -10.52
CA LYS A 19 -2.95 5.40 -10.50
C LYS A 19 -2.24 4.20 -11.13
N GLU A 20 -1.14 4.40 -11.85
CA GLU A 20 -0.46 3.32 -12.58
C GLU A 20 0.70 2.66 -11.82
N ARG A 21 1.09 3.18 -10.65
CA ARG A 21 2.26 2.66 -9.93
C ARG A 21 1.96 1.59 -8.90
N PHE A 22 0.69 1.34 -8.62
CA PHE A 22 0.26 0.38 -7.62
C PHE A 22 -0.70 -0.62 -8.24
N GLN A 23 -0.22 -1.86 -8.38
CA GLN A 23 -1.07 -2.96 -8.77
C GLN A 23 -2.04 -3.25 -7.61
N LYS A 24 -3.34 -3.11 -7.85
CA LYS A 24 -4.35 -3.57 -6.90
C LYS A 24 -4.33 -5.10 -6.88
N ILE A 25 -3.69 -5.67 -5.87
CA ILE A 25 -3.72 -7.11 -5.65
C ILE A 25 -5.01 -7.41 -4.89
N SER A 26 -5.99 -8.04 -5.55
CA SER A 26 -7.12 -8.62 -4.83
C SER A 26 -6.63 -9.82 -4.04
N ILE A 27 -6.96 -9.88 -2.74
CA ILE A 27 -6.66 -11.03 -1.88
C ILE A 27 -7.49 -12.22 -2.40
N GLN A 28 -6.92 -12.99 -3.33
CA GLN A 28 -7.66 -14.05 -4.02
C GLN A 28 -7.54 -15.42 -3.33
N ASN A 29 -6.71 -15.58 -2.29
CA ASN A 29 -6.47 -16.87 -1.65
C ASN A 29 -6.23 -16.76 -0.14
N TRP A 30 -7.32 -16.65 0.63
CA TRP A 30 -7.30 -16.69 2.10
C TRP A 30 -6.75 -18.00 2.68
N THR A 31 -6.57 -19.05 1.86
CA THR A 31 -6.00 -20.34 2.27
C THR A 31 -4.51 -20.26 2.63
N ARG A 32 -3.78 -19.22 2.18
CA ARG A 32 -2.32 -19.11 2.37
C ARG A 32 -1.91 -18.30 3.61
N VAL A 33 -2.81 -17.49 4.14
CA VAL A 33 -2.66 -16.82 5.44
C VAL A 33 -3.02 -17.83 6.53
N SER A 34 -2.02 -18.25 7.29
CA SER A 34 -2.16 -19.23 8.36
C SER A 34 -2.32 -18.50 9.70
N SER A 35 -3.44 -18.75 10.38
CA SER A 35 -3.67 -18.26 11.75
C SER A 35 -2.50 -18.56 12.71
N ARG A 36 -1.72 -19.62 12.46
CA ARG A 36 -0.58 -20.04 13.29
C ARG A 36 0.60 -19.04 13.27
N LYS A 37 0.76 -18.26 12.19
CA LYS A 37 1.75 -17.18 12.14
C LYS A 37 1.23 -15.91 12.81
N LEU A 38 -0.08 -15.63 12.73
CA LEU A 38 -0.69 -14.51 13.44
C LEU A 38 -0.49 -14.55 14.96
N GLU A 39 -0.52 -15.75 15.56
CA GLU A 39 -0.29 -15.91 17.01
C GLU A 39 1.14 -15.56 17.43
N GLN A 40 2.10 -15.60 16.50
CA GLN A 40 3.51 -15.27 16.76
C GLN A 40 3.81 -13.79 16.51
N LEU A 41 2.92 -13.08 15.82
CA LEU A 41 3.09 -11.66 15.56
C LEU A 41 2.89 -10.84 16.84
N PRO A 42 3.75 -9.82 17.09
CA PRO A 42 3.52 -8.85 18.14
C PRO A 42 2.10 -8.27 18.07
N PRO A 43 1.37 -8.14 19.20
CA PRO A 43 0.00 -7.63 19.22
C PRO A 43 -0.03 -6.08 19.13
N LEU A 44 0.60 -5.53 18.10
CA LEU A 44 0.69 -4.07 17.86
C LEU A 44 -0.64 -3.48 17.36
N HIS A 45 -1.49 -4.32 16.74
CA HIS A 45 -2.83 -3.96 16.30
C HIS A 45 -3.89 -4.75 17.06
N LYS A 46 -4.98 -4.05 17.40
CA LYS A 46 -6.20 -4.66 17.94
C LYS A 46 -7.07 -5.26 16.84
N ASP A 47 -6.99 -4.70 15.64
CA ASP A 47 -7.72 -5.20 14.49
C ASP A 47 -7.03 -6.46 13.94
N PRO A 48 -7.74 -7.60 13.83
CA PRO A 48 -7.18 -8.80 13.21
C PRO A 48 -6.82 -8.63 11.73
N PHE A 49 -7.43 -7.71 10.99
CA PHE A 49 -7.17 -7.50 9.56
C PHE A 49 -5.83 -6.83 9.28
N ASP A 50 -5.39 -5.88 10.09
CA ASP A 50 -4.06 -5.27 9.96
C ASP A 50 -2.96 -6.33 10.09
N ARG A 51 -3.15 -7.28 11.01
CA ARG A 51 -2.22 -8.39 11.24
C ARG A 51 -2.23 -9.41 10.09
N LEU A 52 -3.37 -9.60 9.42
CA LEU A 52 -3.46 -10.46 8.25
C LEU A 52 -2.64 -9.91 7.07
N HIS A 53 -2.64 -8.59 6.87
CA HIS A 53 -1.82 -7.96 5.84
C HIS A 53 -0.32 -8.13 6.11
N VAL A 54 0.09 -7.97 7.36
CA VAL A 54 1.47 -8.23 7.78
C VAL A 54 1.85 -9.69 7.58
N GLU A 55 1.00 -10.62 8.01
CA GLU A 55 1.25 -12.05 7.85
C GLU A 55 1.36 -12.45 6.37
N GLN A 56 0.49 -11.91 5.51
CA GLN A 56 0.55 -12.15 4.08
C GLN A 56 1.85 -11.62 3.48
N ALA A 57 2.27 -10.40 3.83
CA ALA A 57 3.51 -9.85 3.32
C ALA A 57 4.74 -10.69 3.72
N LEU A 58 4.75 -11.22 4.94
CA LEU A 58 5.81 -12.12 5.42
C LEU A 58 5.77 -13.49 4.74
N VAL A 59 4.58 -14.05 4.49
CA VAL A 59 4.42 -15.35 3.81
C VAL A 59 4.77 -15.26 2.32
N GLU A 60 4.43 -14.16 1.67
CA GLU A 60 4.59 -13.96 0.23
C GLU A 60 5.85 -13.14 -0.13
N SER A 61 6.64 -12.73 0.88
CA SER A 61 7.84 -11.90 0.72
C SER A 61 7.56 -10.60 -0.05
N PHE A 62 6.47 -9.92 0.32
CA PHE A 62 6.09 -8.64 -0.27
C PHE A 62 6.69 -7.46 0.48
N VAL A 63 7.06 -6.43 -0.28
CA VAL A 63 7.42 -5.12 0.26
C VAL A 63 6.15 -4.33 0.54
N ILE A 64 5.98 -3.83 1.76
CA ILE A 64 4.85 -2.98 2.13
C ILE A 64 5.21 -1.51 1.91
N ALA A 65 4.36 -0.82 1.16
CA ALA A 65 4.44 0.62 0.96
C ALA A 65 3.44 1.33 1.89
N THR A 66 3.85 1.66 3.12
CA THR A 66 3.01 2.35 4.11
C THR A 66 3.75 3.48 4.82
N LYS A 67 2.98 4.46 5.34
CA LYS A 67 3.45 5.48 6.29
C LYS A 67 2.95 5.22 7.71
N ASP A 68 2.23 4.11 7.94
CA ASP A 68 1.73 3.75 9.27
C ASP A 68 2.90 3.25 10.14
N PRO A 69 3.26 4.00 11.22
CA PRO A 69 4.37 3.62 12.07
C PRO A 69 4.13 2.30 12.83
N ARG A 70 2.89 1.88 13.05
CA ARG A 70 2.57 0.61 13.72
C ARG A 70 2.85 -0.58 12.81
N ILE A 71 2.63 -0.44 11.51
CA ILE A 71 2.98 -1.47 10.53
C ILE A 71 4.50 -1.54 10.39
N CYS A 72 5.19 -0.39 10.31
CA CYS A 72 6.65 -0.35 10.24
C CYS A 72 7.35 -0.93 11.49
N ALA A 73 6.65 -1.05 12.62
CA ALA A 73 7.18 -1.61 13.86
C ALA A 73 7.13 -3.15 13.91
N TYR A 74 6.54 -3.82 12.92
CA TYR A 74 6.62 -5.27 12.85
C TYR A 74 8.02 -5.72 12.42
N PRO A 75 8.58 -6.74 13.09
CA PRO A 75 9.87 -7.29 12.70
C PRO A 75 9.77 -7.97 11.33
N ASP A 76 10.90 -8.04 10.64
CA ASP A 76 11.11 -8.79 9.39
C ASP A 76 10.23 -8.37 8.21
N LEU A 77 9.58 -7.20 8.28
CA LEU A 77 8.89 -6.59 7.14
C LEU A 77 9.84 -5.74 6.31
N ASP A 78 9.80 -5.97 4.99
CA ASP A 78 10.40 -5.06 4.02
C ASP A 78 9.46 -3.87 3.78
N ILE A 79 9.93 -2.66 4.09
CA ILE A 79 9.17 -1.41 3.94
C ILE A 79 9.79 -0.52 2.86
N LEU A 80 8.97 -0.05 1.91
CA LEU A 80 9.44 0.73 0.76
C LEU A 80 9.94 2.14 1.13
N TRP A 81 9.50 2.70 2.27
CA TRP A 81 9.70 4.11 2.63
C TRP A 81 10.44 4.33 3.96
N ASN A 82 11.13 3.29 4.47
CA ASN A 82 11.87 3.37 5.72
C ASN A 82 13.16 4.19 5.59
#